data_AF-A0A076HP72-F1
#
_entry.id   AF-A0A076HP72-F1
#
_cell.length_a   1.000
_cell.length_b   1.000
_cell.length_c   1.000
_cell.angle_alpha   90.00
_cell.angle_beta   90.00
_cell.angle_gamma   90.00
#
_symmetry.space_group_name_H-M   'P 1'
#
loop_
_entity.id
_entity.type
_entity.pdbx_description
1 polymer ?
#
loop_
_entity_poly.entity_id
_entity_poly.type
_entity_poly.pdbx_seq_one_letter_code
_entity_poly.pdbx_strand_id
1 'polypeptide(L)' 'MPLEIAVMQGKQTKEIAGCFDDLEEALSEFNELINRRNWNQSVTAISLTDTDKNKCLAQYALQDFNHSQS' A
#
# COMPACT_ATOMS: atom_id res chain seq x y z
N MET A 1 6.13 -12.06 12.27
CA MET A 1 6.39 -12.27 10.82
C MET A 1 6.55 -10.89 10.27
N PRO A 2 7.65 -10.54 9.61
CA PRO A 2 7.84 -9.17 9.13
C PRO A 2 6.90 -8.87 7.95
N LEU A 3 5.88 -8.08 8.23
CA LEU A 3 4.93 -7.53 7.28
C LEU A 3 5.36 -6.12 6.91
N GLU A 4 5.35 -5.79 5.63
CA GLU A 4 5.76 -4.49 5.13
C GLU A 4 4.62 -3.88 4.33
N ILE A 5 4.25 -2.64 4.68
CA ILE A 5 3.36 -1.82 3.86
C ILE A 5 4.22 -0.88 3.05
N ALA A 6 3.99 -0.84 1.75
CA ALA A 6 4.68 0.05 0.84
C ALA A 6 3.73 0.79 -0.09
N VAL A 7 4.03 2.06 -0.29
CA VAL A 7 3.35 2.96 -1.22
C VAL A 7 4.14 2.97 -2.53
N MET A 8 3.46 2.67 -3.63
CA MET A 8 4.03 2.74 -4.97
C MET A 8 3.74 4.10 -5.58
N GLN A 9 4.79 4.72 -6.09
CA GLN A 9 4.78 6.03 -6.74
C GLN A 9 5.27 5.90 -8.19
N GLY A 10 4.44 6.31 -9.15
CA GLY A 10 4.74 6.26 -10.57
C GLY A 10 5.08 4.86 -11.07
N LYS A 11 6.06 4.76 -11.99
CA LYS A 11 6.40 3.49 -12.65
C LYS A 11 7.40 2.62 -11.87
N GLN A 12 8.16 3.15 -10.89
CA GLN A 12 9.27 2.39 -10.28
C GLN A 12 9.63 2.75 -8.84
N THR A 13 8.99 3.73 -8.21
CA THR A 13 9.37 4.12 -6.85
C THR A 13 8.51 3.40 -5.84
N LYS A 14 9.15 2.66 -4.92
CA LYS A 14 8.51 2.01 -3.77
C LYS A 14 9.02 2.72 -2.51
N GLU A 15 8.09 3.26 -1.73
CA GLU A 15 8.38 3.86 -0.43
C GLU A 15 7.80 2.98 0.67
N ILE A 16 8.61 2.57 1.64
CA ILE A 16 8.13 1.77 2.77
C ILE A 16 7.39 2.71 3.73
N ALA A 17 6.10 2.46 3.93
CA ALA A 17 5.26 3.22 4.84
C ALA A 17 5.34 2.69 6.28
N GLY A 18 5.58 1.38 6.45
CA GLY A 18 5.71 0.78 7.77
C GLY A 18 6.08 -0.70 7.72
N CYS A 19 6.63 -1.18 8.84
CA CYS A 19 6.94 -2.59 9.07
C CYS A 19 6.26 -3.03 10.37
N PHE A 20 5.66 -4.22 10.35
CA PHE A 20 4.81 -4.74 11.41
C PHE A 20 5.13 -6.21 11.65
N ASP A 21 5.05 -6.66 12.90
CA ASP A 21 5.19 -8.08 13.24
C ASP A 21 3.84 -8.80 13.36
N ASP A 22 2.77 -8.01 13.53
CA ASP A 22 1.40 -8.44 13.72
C ASP A 22 0.51 -8.12 12.51
N LEU A 23 -0.33 -9.07 12.11
CA LEU A 23 -1.17 -8.96 10.92
C LEU A 23 -2.37 -8.04 11.14
N GLU A 24 -2.96 -8.01 12.33
CA GLU A 24 -4.10 -7.14 12.61
C GLU A 24 -3.66 -5.68 12.59
N GLU A 25 -2.51 -5.37 13.19
CA GLU A 25 -1.91 -4.04 13.15
C GLU A 25 -1.59 -3.61 11.71
N ALA A 26 -0.93 -4.49 10.93
CA ALA A 26 -0.62 -4.21 9.53
C ALA A 26 -1.88 -4.01 8.67
N LEU A 27 -2.95 -4.78 8.90
CA LEU A 27 -4.21 -4.61 8.18
C LEU A 27 -4.93 -3.33 8.59
N SER A 28 -4.85 -2.92 9.86
CA SER A 28 -5.40 -1.65 10.34
C SER A 28 -4.72 -0.48 9.64
N GLU A 29 -3.39 -0.43 9.68
CA GLU A 29 -2.62 0.63 9.00
C GLU A 29 -2.85 0.61 7.50
N PHE A 30 -2.86 -0.58 6.87
CA PHE A 30 -3.14 -0.71 5.44
C PHE A 30 -4.52 -0.11 5.09
N ASN A 31 -5.54 -0.39 5.90
CA ASN A 31 -6.88 0.17 5.72
C ASN A 31 -6.92 1.69 5.91
N GLU A 32 -6.18 2.24 6.89
CA GLU A 32 -6.10 3.69 7.06
C GLU A 32 -5.44 4.36 5.86
N LEU A 33 -4.35 3.77 5.36
CA LEU A 33 -3.61 4.26 4.21
C LEU A 33 -4.45 4.23 2.94
N ILE A 34 -5.20 3.17 2.62
CA ILE A 34 -6.06 3.14 1.42
C ILE A 34 -7.22 4.14 1.49
N ASN A 35 -7.71 4.44 2.71
CA ASN A 35 -8.82 5.38 2.92
C ASN A 35 -8.36 6.84 3.02
N ARG A 36 -7.05 7.10 3.05
CA ARG A 36 -6.50 8.44 3.08
C ARG A 36 -6.80 9.17 1.77
N ARG A 37 -7.51 10.31 1.86
CA ARG A 37 -8.01 11.05 0.68
C ARG A 37 -7.00 12.04 0.07
N ASN A 38 -5.85 12.26 0.71
CA ASN A 38 -4.86 13.25 0.31
C ASN A 38 -3.57 12.62 -0.22
N TRP A 39 -3.68 11.51 -0.96
CA TRP A 39 -2.52 10.95 -1.64
C TRP A 39 -2.02 11.88 -2.75
N ASN A 40 -0.70 11.98 -2.88
CA ASN A 40 -0.10 12.65 -4.03
C ASN A 40 -0.55 11.93 -5.32
N GLN A 41 -0.81 12.67 -6.41
CA GLN A 41 -1.17 12.11 -7.71
C GLN A 41 -0.12 11.13 -8.26
N SER A 42 1.12 11.21 -7.78
CA SER A 42 2.17 10.25 -8.10
C SER A 42 1.94 8.87 -7.49
N VAL A 43 1.18 8.76 -6.40
CA VAL A 43 0.91 7.50 -5.71
C VAL A 43 -0.09 6.68 -6.51
N THR A 44 0.31 5.48 -6.91
CA THR A 44 -0.46 4.61 -7.80
C THR A 44 -1.07 3.43 -7.08
N ALA A 45 -0.44 2.94 -6.01
CA ALA A 45 -0.94 1.81 -5.25
C ALA A 45 -0.34 1.75 -3.84
N ILE A 46 -0.96 0.94 -2.98
CA ILE A 46 -0.46 0.56 -1.66
C ILE A 46 -0.43 -0.97 -1.63
N SER A 47 0.63 -1.54 -1.07
CA SER A 47 0.84 -2.98 -1.01
C SER A 47 1.21 -3.42 0.40
N LEU A 48 0.72 -4.59 0.81
CA LEU A 48 1.09 -5.29 2.03
C LEU A 48 1.79 -6.59 1.64
N THR A 49 3.04 -6.75 2.07
CA THR A 49 3.90 -7.87 1.71
C THR A 49 4.39 -8.61 2.96
N ASP A 50 4.26 -9.93 2.98
CA ASP A 50 4.99 -10.81 3.90
C ASP A 50 6.43 -10.92 3.37
N THR A 51 7.36 -10.26 4.04
CA THR A 51 8.76 -10.17 3.59
C THR A 51 9.56 -11.44 3.88
N ASP A 52 9.14 -12.24 4.87
CA ASP A 52 9.75 -13.53 5.19
C ASP A 52 9.48 -14.54 4.07
N LYS A 53 8.21 -14.60 3.63
CA LYS A 53 7.79 -15.47 2.52
C LYS A 53 7.93 -14.82 1.15
N ASN A 54 8.39 -13.57 1.08
CA ASN A 54 8.41 -12.73 -0.11
C ASN A 54 7.09 -12.79 -0.91
N LYS A 55 5.96 -12.69 -0.19
CA LYS A 55 4.61 -12.89 -0.75
C LYS A 55 3.77 -11.63 -0.58
N CYS A 56 3.23 -11.11 -1.68
CA CYS A 56 2.21 -10.06 -1.63
C CYS A 56 0.92 -10.62 -1.01
N LEU A 57 0.47 -10.03 0.10
CA LEU A 57 -0.76 -10.42 0.78
C LEU A 57 -1.96 -9.61 0.28
N ALA A 58 -1.77 -8.31 0.06
CA ALA A 58 -2.80 -7.42 -0.44
C ALA A 58 -2.19 -6.27 -1.25
N GLN A 59 -2.91 -5.79 -2.25
CA GLN A 59 -2.56 -4.60 -3.00
C GLN A 59 -3.82 -3.84 -3.37
N TYR A 60 -3.79 -2.52 -3.21
CA TYR A 60 -4.87 -1.62 -3.58
C TYR A 60 -4.35 -0.59 -4.58
N ALA A 61 -4.92 -0.57 -5.78
CA ALA A 61 -4.61 0.43 -6.79
C ALA A 61 -5.41 1.71 -6.53
N LEU A 62 -4.72 2.84 -6.37
CA LEU A 62 -5.35 4.14 -6.15
C LEU A 62 -5.69 4.87 -7.47
N GLN A 63 -5.16 4.41 -8.61
CA GLN A 63 -5.42 5.00 -9.92
C GLN A 63 -6.85 4.79 -10.45
N ASP A 64 -7.53 3.70 -10.08
CA ASP A 64 -8.90 3.44 -10.55
C ASP A 64 -9.93 4.45 -10.01
N PHE A 65 -9.62 5.14 -8.91
CA PHE A 65 -10.47 6.19 -8.36
C PHE A 65 -10.33 7.55 -9.06
N ASN A 66 -9.21 7.84 -9.73
CA ASN A 66 -8.91 9.15 -10.31
C ASN A 66 -9.13 9.24 -11.84
N HIS A 67 -9.26 8.12 -12.55
CA HIS A 67 -9.36 8.11 -14.03
C HIS A 67 -10.73 7.72 -14.59
N SER A 68 -11.76 7.61 -13.74
CA SER A 68 -13.13 7.26 -14.17
C SER A 68 -14.04 8.47 -14.44
N GLN A 69 -13.48 9.67 -14.65
CA GLN A 69 -14.22 10.82 -15.18
C GLN A 69 -13.49 11.41 -16.38
N SER A 70 -13.85 10.93 -17.57
CA SER A 70 -13.65 11.63 -18.85
C SER A 70 -14.89 11.44 -19.70
#